data_AF-A0A822F447-F1
#
_entry.id   AF-A0A822F447-F1
#
_cell.length_a   1.000
_cell.length_b   1.000
_cell.length_c   1.000
_cell.angle_alpha   90.00
_cell.angle_beta   90.00
_cell.angle_gamma   90.00
#
_symmetry.space_group_name_H-M   'P 1'
#
loop_
_entity.id
_entity.type
_entity.pdbx_description
1 polymer ?
#
loop_
_entity_poly.entity_id
_entity_poly.type
_entity_poly.pdbx_seq_one_letter_code
_entity_poly.pdbx_strand_id
1 'polypeptide(L)'
;MYTQLLKETFLEIEDDDDESVKAFVDYCRLQSDVTKKDVDKIEQEYHNHKPIWWYTAPYFIYSMLNRGLRLMDVDIILKMGFFIRDLHQNRSCLEIIQA
;
A
#
# COMPACT_ATOMS: atom_id res chain seq x y z
N MET A 1 9.27 -17.64 -1.68
CA MET A 1 8.95 -18.43 -0.47
C MET A 1 8.53 -17.52 0.69
N TYR A 2 9.32 -16.52 1.11
CA TYR A 2 8.91 -15.54 2.13
C TYR A 2 7.69 -14.69 1.71
N THR A 3 7.63 -14.28 0.45
CA THR A 3 6.54 -13.46 -0.09
C THR A 3 5.18 -14.17 -0.13
N GLN A 4 5.15 -15.51 -0.18
CA GLN A 4 3.90 -16.29 -0.17
C GLN A 4 3.30 -16.38 1.23
N LEU A 5 4.12 -16.69 2.23
CA LEU A 5 3.69 -16.71 3.62
C LEU A 5 3.29 -15.31 4.10
N LEU A 6 4.06 -14.27 3.73
CA LEU A 6 3.67 -12.87 3.97
C LEU A 6 2.32 -12.56 3.33
N LYS A 7 2.16 -12.91 2.04
CA LYS A 7 0.92 -12.69 1.29
C LYS A 7 -0.29 -13.35 1.96
N GLU A 8 -0.16 -14.59 2.42
CA GLU A 8 -1.23 -15.30 3.11
C GLU A 8 -1.57 -14.62 4.44
N THR A 9 -0.58 -14.26 5.25
CA THR A 9 -0.82 -13.53 6.52
C THR A 9 -1.44 -12.15 6.32
N PHE A 10 -1.12 -11.43 5.23
CA PHE A 10 -1.72 -10.11 4.94
C PHE A 10 -3.12 -10.19 4.35
N LEU A 11 -3.44 -11.26 3.61
CA LEU A 11 -4.77 -11.48 3.05
C LEU A 11 -5.80 -11.91 4.10
N GLU A 12 -5.35 -12.48 5.22
CA GLU A 12 -6.20 -12.87 6.36
C GLU A 12 -6.53 -11.70 7.30
N ILE A 13 -5.86 -10.55 7.16
CA ILE A 13 -6.19 -9.34 7.93
C ILE A 13 -7.42 -8.71 7.27
N GLU A 14 -8.61 -9.15 7.69
CA GLU A 14 -9.90 -8.51 7.42
C GLU A 14 -9.97 -7.17 8.18
N ASP A 15 -9.34 -6.14 7.61
CA ASP A 15 -9.49 -4.76 8.05
C ASP A 15 -10.42 -4.02 7.08
N ASP A 16 -11.28 -3.17 7.63
CA ASP A 16 -12.10 -2.23 6.87
C ASP A 16 -11.21 -1.31 6.01
N ASP A 17 -11.44 -1.30 4.69
CA ASP A 17 -10.58 -0.59 3.73
C ASP A 17 -10.53 0.92 4.03
N ASP A 18 -11.66 1.52 4.45
CA ASP A 18 -11.72 2.94 4.79
C ASP A 18 -10.94 3.27 6.07
N GLU A 19 -11.05 2.45 7.12
CA GLU A 19 -10.31 2.64 8.37
C GLU A 19 -8.80 2.48 8.16
N SER A 20 -8.40 1.49 7.36
CA SER A 20 -6.99 1.23 7.05
C SER A 20 -6.37 2.32 6.16
N VAL A 21 -7.09 2.84 5.17
CA VAL A 21 -6.67 4.01 4.38
C VAL A 21 -6.46 5.23 5.28
N LYS A 22 -7.39 5.49 6.20
CA LYS A 22 -7.27 6.61 7.15
C LYS A 22 -6.06 6.45 8.08
N ALA A 23 -5.85 5.26 8.62
CA ALA A 23 -4.70 4.96 9.46
C ALA A 23 -3.37 5.13 8.70
N PHE A 24 -3.34 4.80 7.40
CA PHE A 24 -2.19 5.02 6.54
C PHE A 24 -1.95 6.51 6.26
N VAL A 25 -3.01 7.26 5.97
CA VAL A 25 -2.95 8.72 5.77
C VAL A 25 -2.41 9.41 7.02
N ASP A 26 -2.90 9.05 8.20
CA ASP A 26 -2.42 9.61 9.48
C ASP A 26 -0.96 9.25 9.74
N TYR A 27 -0.53 8.01 9.42
CA TYR A 27 0.88 7.63 9.46
C TYR A 27 1.73 8.50 8.53
N CYS A 28 1.29 8.73 7.29
CA CYS A 28 2.01 9.55 6.32
C CYS A 28 2.11 11.02 6.73
N ARG A 29 1.09 11.57 7.41
CA ARG A 29 1.12 12.93 7.96
C ARG A 29 2.20 13.13 9.03
N LEU A 30 2.59 12.06 9.71
CA LEU A 30 3.67 12.08 10.72
C LEU A 30 5.06 11.95 10.09
N GLN A 31 5.15 11.48 8.85
CA GLN A 31 6.42 11.33 8.15
C GLN A 31 6.87 12.66 7.53
N SER A 32 8.16 12.96 7.63
CA SER A 32 8.75 14.22 7.13
C SER A 32 9.11 14.19 5.65
N ASP A 33 9.22 12.99 5.07
CA ASP A 33 9.58 12.74 3.67
C ASP A 33 8.37 12.73 2.72
N VAL A 34 7.16 12.87 3.24
CA VAL A 34 5.92 12.88 2.45
C VAL A 34 5.32 14.29 2.39
N THR A 35 5.02 14.76 1.18
CA THR A 35 4.36 16.06 1.00
C THR A 35 2.91 15.96 1.43
N LYS A 36 2.43 16.92 2.24
CA LYS A 36 1.02 17.01 2.67
C LYS A 36 0.02 16.91 1.50
N LYS A 37 0.35 17.51 0.35
CA LYS A 37 -0.47 17.45 -0.86
C LYS A 37 -0.66 16.03 -1.41
N ASP A 38 0.38 15.20 -1.34
CA ASP A 38 0.30 13.81 -1.82
C ASP A 38 -0.54 12.97 -0.86
N VAL A 39 -0.45 13.26 0.44
CA VAL A 39 -1.27 12.60 1.47
C VAL A 39 -2.75 12.96 1.32
N ASP A 40 -3.06 14.24 1.15
CA ASP A 40 -4.45 14.70 0.95
C ASP A 40 -5.06 14.11 -0.33
N LYS A 41 -4.24 13.91 -1.36
CA LYS A 41 -4.68 13.27 -2.60
C LYS A 41 -5.10 11.82 -2.39
N ILE A 42 -4.37 11.07 -1.57
CA ILE A 42 -4.72 9.69 -1.24
C ILE A 42 -6.02 9.67 -0.44
N GLU A 43 -6.13 10.50 0.58
CA GLU A 43 -7.35 10.58 1.41
C GLU A 43 -8.61 10.87 0.58
N GLN A 44 -8.50 11.70 -0.46
CA GLN A 44 -9.65 12.09 -1.29
C GLN A 44 -9.90 11.20 -2.51
N GLU A 45 -8.84 10.65 -3.12
CA GLU A 45 -8.91 10.01 -4.43
C GLU A 45 -8.55 8.52 -4.43
N TYR A 46 -8.20 7.92 -3.29
CA TYR A 46 -7.74 6.53 -3.24
C TYR A 46 -8.72 5.58 -3.94
N HIS A 47 -9.99 5.60 -3.52
CA HIS A 47 -11.08 4.79 -4.09
C HIS A 47 -11.51 5.20 -5.50
N ASN A 48 -11.13 6.39 -5.97
CA ASN A 48 -11.48 6.87 -7.31
C ASN A 48 -10.60 6.23 -8.40
N HIS A 49 -9.46 5.65 -8.01
CA HIS A 49 -8.49 5.08 -8.92
C HIS A 49 -8.25 3.60 -8.61
N LYS A 50 -7.86 2.84 -9.64
CA LYS A 50 -7.41 1.46 -9.42
C LYS A 50 -6.07 1.46 -8.67
N PRO A 51 -5.80 0.46 -7.82
CA PRO A 51 -4.53 0.32 -7.09
C PRO A 51 -3.29 0.32 -7.99
N ILE A 52 -3.41 -0.23 -9.21
CA ILE A 52 -2.31 -0.23 -10.18
C ILE A 52 -1.93 1.18 -10.65
N TRP A 53 -2.89 2.12 -10.64
CA TRP A 53 -2.63 3.52 -10.97
C TRP A 53 -1.74 4.15 -9.89
N TRP A 54 -2.06 3.91 -8.62
CA TRP A 54 -1.24 4.35 -7.48
C TRP A 54 0.15 3.70 -7.44
N TYR A 55 0.27 2.46 -7.94
CA TYR A 55 1.56 1.77 -8.03
C TYR A 55 2.47 2.31 -9.15
N THR A 56 1.88 2.72 -10.27
CA THR A 56 2.60 3.20 -11.47
C THR A 56 2.78 4.72 -11.49
N ALA A 57 1.95 5.45 -10.76
CA ALA A 57 2.07 6.89 -10.66
C ALA A 57 3.29 7.29 -9.81
N PRO A 58 3.95 8.43 -10.12
CA PRO A 58 5.15 8.90 -9.44
C PRO A 58 4.84 9.53 -8.07
N TYR A 59 4.11 8.83 -7.22
CA TYR A 59 3.84 9.21 -5.83
C TYR A 59 4.64 8.35 -4.86
N PHE A 60 4.62 8.73 -3.59
CA PHE A 60 5.39 8.07 -2.53
C PHE A 60 4.90 6.65 -2.18
N ILE A 61 3.72 6.21 -2.65
CA ILE A 61 3.15 4.90 -2.31
C ILE A 61 4.08 3.76 -2.78
N TYR A 62 4.51 3.79 -4.04
CA TYR A 62 5.39 2.76 -4.57
C TYR A 62 6.74 2.71 -3.82
N SER A 63 7.36 3.87 -3.56
CA SER A 63 8.64 3.93 -2.88
C SER A 63 8.53 3.52 -1.41
N MET A 64 7.46 3.91 -0.72
CA MET A 64 7.18 3.53 0.67
C MET A 64 6.92 2.02 0.81
N LEU A 65 6.13 1.43 -0.10
CA LEU A 65 5.89 -0.01 -0.11
C LEU A 65 7.21 -0.78 -0.33
N ASN A 66 7.99 -0.39 -1.33
CA ASN A 66 9.27 -1.04 -1.61
C ASN A 66 10.26 -0.88 -0.47
N ARG A 67 10.27 0.27 0.21
CA ARG A 67 11.09 0.49 1.40
C ARG A 67 10.66 -0.43 2.54
N GLY A 68 9.36 -0.49 2.83
CA GLY A 68 8.82 -1.37 3.87
C GLY A 68 9.18 -2.83 3.62
N LEU A 69 9.00 -3.31 2.38
CA LEU A 69 9.34 -4.68 1.99
C LEU A 69 10.86 -4.95 2.04
N ARG A 70 11.70 -4.02 1.58
CA ARG A 70 13.17 -4.18 1.59
C ARG A 70 13.76 -4.17 2.99
N LEU A 71 13.22 -3.34 3.87
CA LEU A 71 13.68 -3.23 5.26
C LEU A 71 12.97 -4.21 6.20
N MET A 72 11.96 -4.94 5.69
CA MET A 72 11.04 -5.74 6.51
C MET A 72 10.43 -4.92 7.67
N ASP A 73 10.11 -3.65 7.38
CA ASP A 73 9.49 -2.75 8.35
C ASP A 73 8.02 -3.14 8.52
N VAL A 74 7.75 -3.90 9.58
CA VAL A 74 6.43 -4.48 9.84
C VAL A 74 5.36 -3.40 10.00
N ASP A 75 5.70 -2.23 10.56
CA ASP A 75 4.75 -1.12 10.73
C ASP A 75 4.31 -0.58 9.37
N ILE A 76 5.26 -0.35 8.45
CA ILE A 76 4.94 0.10 7.08
C ILE A 76 4.12 -0.97 6.35
N ILE A 77 4.54 -2.23 6.42
CA ILE A 77 3.87 -3.31 5.67
C ILE A 77 2.44 -3.53 6.19
N LEU A 78 2.21 -3.49 7.50
CA LEU A 78 0.87 -3.56 8.08
C LEU A 78 0.00 -2.38 7.66
N LYS A 79 0.52 -1.14 7.73
CA LYS A 79 -0.22 0.04 7.30
C LYS A 79 -0.52 0.06 5.81
N MET A 80 0.29 -0.62 4.99
CA MET A 80 0.07 -0.77 3.55
C MET A 80 -0.63 -2.08 3.16
N GLY A 81 -1.11 -2.86 4.14
CA GLY A 81 -1.76 -4.15 3.93
C GLY A 81 -2.97 -4.06 2.99
N PHE A 82 -3.80 -3.03 3.18
CA PHE A 82 -4.95 -2.74 2.30
C PHE A 82 -4.53 -2.57 0.84
N PHE A 83 -3.47 -1.79 0.59
CA PHE A 83 -2.95 -1.55 -0.75
C PHE A 83 -2.36 -2.82 -1.39
N ILE A 84 -1.67 -3.65 -0.61
CA ILE A 84 -1.13 -4.94 -1.09
C ILE A 84 -2.28 -5.90 -1.44
N ARG A 85 -3.31 -5.96 -0.61
CA ARG A 85 -4.52 -6.75 -0.86
C ARG A 85 -5.23 -6.27 -2.12
N ASP A 86 -5.43 -4.97 -2.25
CA ASP A 86 -6.08 -4.35 -3.41
C ASP A 86 -5.30 -4.60 -4.71
N LEU A 87 -3.96 -4.57 -4.65
CA LEU A 87 -3.10 -4.96 -5.76
C LEU A 87 -3.23 -6.45 -6.11
N HIS A 88 -3.35 -7.32 -5.11
CA HIS A 88 -3.52 -8.77 -5.32
C HIS A 88 -4.91 -9.14 -5.86
N GLN A 89 -5.96 -8.47 -5.38
CA GLN A 89 -7.33 -8.68 -5.84
C GLN A 89 -7.56 -8.11 -7.25
N ASN A 90 -6.82 -7.07 -7.63
CA ASN A 90 -6.74 -6.65 -9.02
C ASN A 90 -5.99 -7.72 -9.84
N ARG A 91 -6.76 -8.58 -10.54
CA ARG A 91 -6.33 -9.66 -11.44
C ARG A 91 -5.18 -9.32 -12.42
N SER A 92 -4.83 -8.06 -12.59
CA SER A 92 -3.77 -7.57 -13.49
C SER A 92 -2.34 -7.65 -12.92
N CYS A 93 -2.13 -7.80 -11.61
CA CYS A 93 -0.79 -7.69 -11.01
C CYS A 93 0.04 -9.00 -11.03
N LEU A 94 -0.55 -10.11 -11.46
CA LEU A 94 0.11 -11.43 -11.46
C LEU A 94 1.29 -11.55 -12.44
N GLU A 95 1.38 -10.67 -13.45
CA GLU A 95 2.46 -10.71 -14.45
C GLU A 95 3.71 -9.90 -14.07
N ILE A 96 3.63 -8.98 -13.09
CA ILE A 96 4.73 -8.05 -12.79
C ILE A 96 5.69 -8.59 -11.72
N ILE A 97 5.25 -9.54 -10.88
CA ILE A 97 6.07 -10.09 -9.76
C ILE A 97 6.97 -11.26 -10.22
N GLN A 98 6.96 -11.63 -11.51
CA GLN A 98 7.78 -12.71 -12.07
C GLN A 98 8.96 -12.26 -12.95
N ALA A 99 9.27 -10.96 -13.04
CA ALA A 99 10.38 -10.44 -13.83
C ALA A 99 11.56 -9.95 -12.97
#